data_AF-A0AAE8Q5C9-F1
#
_entry.id   AF-A0AAE8Q5C9-F1
#
_cell.length_a   1.000
_cell.length_b   1.000
_cell.length_c   1.000
_cell.angle_alpha   90.00
_cell.angle_beta   90.00
_cell.angle_gamma   90.00
#
_symmetry.space_group_name_H-M   'P 1'
#
loop_
_entity.id
_entity.type
_entity.pdbx_description
1 polymer ?
#
loop_
_entity_poly.entity_id
_entity_poly.type
_entity_poly.pdbx_seq_one_letter_code
_entity_poly.pdbx_strand_id
1 'polypeptide(L)'
;MRLLLLLAVLVCPSPLLAKSVDLSNMTDNEGHEYNIAFCARPSPGSLGLPGHMFVSFSEANAAGERTFLAIGHTVGTGVSPAEGAWSYFGAPVAGLLKPEMYSAIGEACLDVKVNKADYDRAYLYTADPLAGLGLTDAGAPVLQAYRLGENDCMTYALNVAGVLKARGLVVPNRGATELPLDYMQRLIASN
;
A
#
# COMPACT_ATOMS: atom_id res chain seq x y z
N MET A 1 -44.61 2.30 37.33
CA MET A 1 -44.18 1.93 35.97
C MET A 1 -42.84 2.60 35.69
N ARG A 2 -41.75 1.81 35.55
CA ARG A 2 -40.40 2.33 35.26
C ARG A 2 -40.26 2.54 33.76
N LEU A 3 -40.07 3.78 33.34
CA LEU A 3 -39.83 4.17 31.95
C LEU A 3 -38.33 3.94 31.67
N LEU A 4 -37.99 2.87 30.94
CA LEU A 4 -36.64 2.66 30.41
C LEU A 4 -36.45 3.57 29.19
N LEU A 5 -35.61 4.59 29.31
CA LEU A 5 -35.05 5.31 28.17
C LEU A 5 -33.96 4.43 27.53
N LEU A 6 -34.23 3.90 26.34
CA LEU A 6 -33.19 3.35 25.47
C LEU A 6 -32.41 4.51 24.86
N LEU A 7 -31.16 4.70 25.30
CA LEU A 7 -30.19 5.57 24.64
C LEU A 7 -29.69 4.84 23.39
N ALA A 8 -30.23 5.19 22.23
CA ALA A 8 -29.67 4.77 20.95
C ALA A 8 -28.34 5.50 20.74
N VAL A 9 -27.22 4.84 21.04
CA VAL A 9 -25.88 5.34 20.68
C VAL A 9 -25.78 5.29 19.16
N LEU A 10 -25.95 6.44 18.51
CA LEU A 10 -25.61 6.63 17.10
C LEU A 10 -24.09 6.47 16.98
N VAL A 11 -23.63 5.29 16.58
CA VAL A 11 -22.23 5.08 16.17
C VAL A 11 -22.09 5.73 14.80
N CYS A 12 -21.63 6.98 14.77
CA CYS A 12 -21.26 7.64 13.53
C CYS A 12 -19.90 7.04 13.10
N PRO A 13 -19.79 6.38 11.94
CA PRO A 13 -18.49 5.91 11.46
C PRO A 13 -17.61 7.13 11.17
N SER A 14 -16.55 7.31 11.97
CA SER A 14 -15.58 8.38 11.73
C SER A 14 -14.98 8.21 10.34
N PRO A 15 -14.91 9.28 9.52
CA PRO A 15 -14.21 9.22 8.25
C PRO A 15 -12.76 8.81 8.50
N LEU A 16 -12.27 7.90 7.66
CA LEU A 16 -10.91 7.38 7.73
C LEU A 16 -9.93 8.53 7.48
N LEU A 17 -9.22 8.94 8.52
CA LEU A 17 -8.20 9.99 8.42
C LEU A 17 -6.86 9.34 8.09
N ALA A 18 -6.15 9.90 7.12
CA ALA A 18 -4.75 9.60 6.93
C ALA A 18 -4.01 9.79 8.27
N LYS A 19 -3.09 8.88 8.57
CA LYS A 19 -2.29 8.91 9.79
C LYS A 19 -0.81 8.92 9.44
N SER A 20 -0.02 9.66 10.20
CA SER A 20 1.43 9.66 10.08
C SER A 20 2.07 9.02 11.33
N VAL A 21 3.13 8.26 11.13
CA VAL A 21 3.94 7.64 12.19
C VAL A 21 5.41 7.93 11.88
N ASP A 22 6.19 8.27 12.91
CA ASP A 22 7.63 8.45 12.78
C ASP A 22 8.36 7.24 13.37
N LEU A 23 8.98 6.46 12.50
CA LEU A 23 9.85 5.34 12.86
C LEU A 23 11.32 5.65 12.59
N SER A 24 11.65 6.88 12.17
CA SER A 24 13.02 7.31 12.00
C SER A 24 13.70 7.48 13.36
N ASN A 25 14.95 7.08 13.43
CA ASN A 25 15.79 7.27 14.61
C ASN A 25 17.22 7.66 14.25
N MET A 26 17.48 7.88 12.97
CA MET A 26 18.72 8.36 12.41
C MET A 26 18.40 9.50 11.46
N THR A 27 19.04 10.64 11.66
CA THR A 27 19.03 11.70 10.66
C THR A 27 19.93 11.29 9.52
N ASP A 28 19.48 11.51 8.29
CA ASP A 28 20.33 11.37 7.13
C ASP A 28 21.41 12.48 7.12
N ASN A 29 22.65 12.12 6.77
CA ASN A 29 23.78 13.07 6.81
C ASN A 29 23.67 14.18 5.76
N GLU A 30 22.87 13.97 4.71
CA GLU A 30 22.60 14.93 3.64
C GLU A 30 21.32 15.74 3.95
N GLY A 31 20.68 15.49 5.10
CA GLY A 31 19.47 16.19 5.53
C GLY A 31 18.22 15.73 4.80
N HIS A 32 18.23 14.52 4.23
CA HIS A 32 17.09 13.98 3.50
C HIS A 32 16.02 13.42 4.46
N GLU A 33 14.76 13.54 4.07
CA GLU A 33 13.62 12.91 4.74
C GLU A 33 13.01 11.84 3.83
N TYR A 34 12.82 10.65 4.38
CA TYR A 34 12.28 9.50 3.66
C TYR A 34 10.94 9.08 4.25
N ASN A 35 9.92 8.96 3.40
CA ASN A 35 8.60 8.51 3.80
C ASN A 35 8.10 7.37 2.91
N ILE A 36 7.48 6.38 3.54
CA ILE A 36 6.75 5.30 2.87
C ILE A 36 5.29 5.41 3.30
N ALA A 37 4.39 5.60 2.35
CA ALA A 37 2.96 5.60 2.64
C ALA A 37 2.27 4.35 2.08
N PHE A 38 1.42 3.74 2.88
CA PHE A 38 0.56 2.63 2.50
C PHE A 38 -0.84 3.16 2.31
N CYS A 39 -1.40 3.02 1.11
CA CYS A 39 -2.68 3.60 0.75
C CYS A 39 -3.61 2.52 0.18
N ALA A 40 -4.92 2.74 0.32
CA ALA A 40 -5.92 1.92 -0.33
C ALA A 40 -7.14 2.73 -0.75
N ARG A 41 -7.81 2.25 -1.81
CA ARG A 41 -9.09 2.77 -2.29
C ARG A 41 -10.26 1.81 -2.02
N PRO A 42 -11.49 2.33 -1.85
CA PRO A 42 -12.70 1.52 -1.68
C PRO A 42 -13.05 0.64 -2.88
N SER A 43 -13.79 -0.44 -2.60
CA SER A 43 -14.42 -1.33 -3.59
C SER A 43 -15.92 -1.47 -3.33
N PRO A 44 -16.79 -1.26 -4.34
CA PRO A 44 -16.51 -0.54 -5.57
C PRO A 44 -16.20 0.93 -5.27
N GLY A 45 -15.20 1.50 -5.95
CA GLY A 45 -14.96 2.95 -5.91
C GLY A 45 -16.09 3.72 -6.61
N SER A 46 -16.09 5.06 -6.52
CA SER A 46 -17.05 5.93 -7.24
C SER A 46 -17.04 5.73 -8.76
N LEU A 47 -15.92 5.24 -9.30
CA LEU A 47 -15.74 4.89 -10.71
C LEU A 47 -16.04 3.41 -11.02
N GLY A 48 -16.58 2.64 -10.06
CA GLY A 48 -16.82 1.19 -10.19
C GLY A 48 -15.54 0.35 -10.21
N LEU A 49 -14.39 0.94 -9.91
CA LEU A 49 -13.10 0.24 -9.89
C LEU A 49 -13.03 -0.73 -8.70
N PRO A 50 -12.36 -1.89 -8.87
CA PRO A 50 -12.09 -2.78 -7.76
C PRO A 50 -11.17 -2.09 -6.75
N GLY A 51 -11.34 -2.47 -5.48
CA GLY A 51 -10.45 -2.04 -4.40
C GLY A 51 -9.01 -2.41 -4.71
N HIS A 52 -8.09 -1.57 -4.24
CA HIS A 52 -6.67 -1.74 -4.51
C HIS A 52 -5.85 -1.09 -3.41
N MET A 53 -4.70 -1.69 -3.14
CA MET A 53 -3.71 -1.19 -2.22
C MET A 53 -2.43 -0.85 -2.98
N PHE A 54 -1.75 0.21 -2.60
CA PHE A 54 -0.45 0.54 -3.18
C PHE A 54 0.45 1.19 -2.14
N VAL A 55 1.72 1.31 -2.49
CA VAL A 55 2.74 1.92 -1.65
C VAL A 55 3.32 3.10 -2.39
N SER A 56 3.43 4.25 -1.72
CA SER A 56 4.19 5.38 -2.21
C SER A 56 5.50 5.56 -1.46
N PHE A 57 6.51 5.94 -2.21
CA PHE A 57 7.85 6.26 -1.76
C PHE A 57 8.09 7.73 -2.06
N SER A 58 8.48 8.49 -1.05
CA SER A 58 8.85 9.88 -1.22
C SER A 58 10.12 10.23 -0.46
N GLU A 59 10.92 11.07 -1.08
CA GLU A 59 12.16 11.61 -0.52
C GLU A 59 12.11 13.12 -0.68
N ALA A 60 12.46 13.85 0.39
CA ALA A 60 12.67 15.28 0.36
C ALA A 60 14.14 15.58 0.68
N ASN A 61 14.81 16.40 -0.14
CA ASN A 61 16.18 16.83 0.17
C ASN A 61 16.19 18.01 1.16
N ALA A 62 17.39 18.46 1.58
CA ALA A 62 17.54 19.57 2.50
C ALA A 62 16.98 20.92 1.98
N ALA A 63 16.81 21.06 0.66
CA ALA A 63 16.17 22.22 0.02
C ALA A 63 14.63 22.10 -0.04
N GLY A 64 14.07 20.96 0.38
CA GLY A 64 12.64 20.66 0.36
C GLY A 64 12.13 20.18 -1.00
N GLU A 65 13.00 19.91 -1.97
CA GLU A 65 12.61 19.31 -3.25
C GLU A 65 12.19 17.87 -3.04
N ARG A 66 11.06 17.46 -3.63
CA ARG A 66 10.44 16.16 -3.39
C ARG A 66 10.44 15.28 -4.63
N THR A 67 10.86 14.03 -4.46
CA THR A 67 10.56 12.94 -5.39
C THR A 67 9.39 12.12 -4.83
N PHE A 68 8.58 11.59 -5.73
CA PHE A 68 7.41 10.78 -5.36
C PHE A 68 7.18 9.69 -6.39
N LEU A 69 6.97 8.47 -5.92
CA LEU A 69 6.61 7.32 -6.74
C LEU A 69 5.60 6.45 -5.99
N ALA A 70 4.42 6.24 -6.59
CA ALA A 70 3.44 5.28 -6.09
C ALA A 70 3.44 4.03 -6.96
N ILE A 71 3.50 2.84 -6.37
CA ILE A 71 3.51 1.54 -7.07
C ILE A 71 2.49 0.61 -6.44
N GLY A 72 1.78 -0.13 -7.28
CA GLY A 72 0.95 -1.24 -6.85
C GLY A 72 1.05 -2.44 -7.80
N HIS A 73 0.69 -3.59 -7.28
CA HIS A 73 0.64 -4.85 -8.03
C HIS A 73 -0.77 -5.03 -8.62
N THR A 74 -0.87 -5.07 -9.94
CA THR A 74 -2.14 -5.22 -10.65
C THR A 74 -2.06 -6.26 -11.75
N VAL A 75 -3.22 -6.55 -12.35
CA VAL A 75 -3.32 -7.47 -13.48
C VAL A 75 -2.71 -6.88 -14.76
N GLY A 76 -2.20 -7.76 -15.59
CA GLY A 76 -1.62 -7.48 -16.91
C GLY A 76 -2.58 -6.85 -17.91
N THR A 77 -2.02 -6.15 -18.89
CA THR A 77 -2.78 -5.76 -20.08
C THR A 77 -3.38 -7.00 -20.74
N GLY A 78 -4.68 -6.96 -21.07
CA GLY A 78 -5.39 -8.07 -21.68
C GLY A 78 -6.04 -9.05 -20.69
N VAL A 79 -5.82 -8.88 -19.38
CA VAL A 79 -6.55 -9.64 -18.34
C VAL A 79 -7.83 -8.89 -17.98
N SER A 80 -8.98 -9.53 -18.16
CA SER A 80 -10.27 -8.97 -17.79
C SER A 80 -10.49 -8.93 -16.27
N PRO A 81 -11.36 -8.06 -15.74
CA PRO A 81 -11.71 -8.06 -14.31
C PRO A 81 -12.25 -9.41 -13.83
N ALA A 82 -12.98 -10.13 -14.68
CA ALA A 82 -13.52 -11.45 -14.35
C ALA A 82 -12.39 -12.49 -14.20
N GLU A 83 -11.40 -12.49 -15.09
CA GLU A 83 -10.22 -13.36 -14.98
C GLU A 83 -9.39 -13.03 -13.74
N GLY A 84 -9.18 -11.73 -13.47
CA GLY A 84 -8.52 -11.26 -12.26
C GLY A 84 -9.22 -11.74 -10.98
N ALA A 85 -10.56 -11.61 -10.92
CA ALA A 85 -11.35 -12.11 -9.80
C ALA A 85 -11.33 -13.65 -9.69
N TRP A 86 -11.42 -14.35 -10.83
CA TRP A 86 -11.39 -15.81 -10.86
C TRP A 86 -10.04 -16.39 -10.43
N SER A 87 -8.94 -15.63 -10.56
CA SER A 87 -7.62 -16.06 -10.09
C SER A 87 -7.58 -16.45 -8.61
N TYR A 88 -8.52 -15.94 -7.80
CA TYR A 88 -8.69 -16.35 -6.39
C TYR A 88 -8.92 -17.86 -6.24
N PHE A 89 -9.75 -18.44 -7.11
CA PHE A 89 -10.10 -19.86 -7.11
C PHE A 89 -9.32 -20.67 -8.17
N GLY A 90 -8.89 -20.01 -9.25
CA GLY A 90 -8.30 -20.62 -10.44
C GLY A 90 -6.78 -20.57 -10.48
N ALA A 91 -6.21 -20.53 -11.69
CA ALA A 91 -4.79 -20.35 -11.90
C ALA A 91 -4.40 -18.85 -11.77
N PRO A 92 -3.13 -18.53 -11.44
CA PRO A 92 -2.62 -17.16 -11.55
C PRO A 92 -2.75 -16.62 -12.97
N VAL A 93 -2.89 -15.30 -13.08
CA VAL A 93 -2.94 -14.56 -14.35
C VAL A 93 -1.70 -13.69 -14.52
N ALA A 94 -1.51 -13.11 -15.71
CA ALA A 94 -0.44 -12.13 -15.90
C ALA A 94 -0.65 -10.92 -14.99
N GLY A 95 0.42 -10.44 -14.37
CA GLY A 95 0.47 -9.32 -13.45
C GLY A 95 1.68 -8.43 -13.67
N LEU A 96 1.67 -7.27 -13.02
CA LEU A 96 2.81 -6.36 -13.01
C LEU A 96 2.81 -5.41 -11.83
N LEU A 97 4.01 -5.01 -11.40
CA LEU A 97 4.22 -3.80 -10.65
C LEU A 97 4.38 -2.64 -11.62
N LYS A 98 3.63 -1.55 -11.40
CA LYS A 98 3.77 -0.33 -12.20
C LYS A 98 3.52 0.92 -11.38
N PRO A 99 4.00 2.08 -11.85
CA PRO A 99 3.58 3.36 -11.33
C PRO A 99 2.05 3.48 -11.36
N GLU A 100 1.52 3.95 -10.26
CA GLU A 100 0.12 4.23 -10.11
C GLU A 100 -0.21 5.62 -10.70
N MET A 101 -1.08 5.64 -11.70
CA MET A 101 -1.56 6.87 -12.32
C MET A 101 -2.82 7.37 -11.61
N TYR A 102 -2.66 7.98 -10.44
CA TYR A 102 -3.77 8.62 -9.73
C TYR A 102 -3.66 10.14 -9.81
N SER A 103 -4.75 10.80 -10.22
CA SER A 103 -4.86 12.26 -10.35
C SER A 103 -5.28 12.97 -9.05
N ALA A 104 -5.61 12.22 -7.99
CA ALA A 104 -5.85 12.76 -6.64
C ALA A 104 -5.65 11.69 -5.57
N ILE A 105 -4.88 12.00 -4.53
CA ILE A 105 -4.80 11.23 -3.27
C ILE A 105 -6.03 11.60 -2.44
N GLY A 106 -7.17 10.98 -2.75
CA GLY A 106 -8.39 11.02 -1.92
C GLY A 106 -8.46 9.86 -0.93
N GLU A 107 -7.30 9.30 -0.58
CA GLU A 107 -7.18 7.95 -0.04
C GLU A 107 -6.78 7.92 1.43
N ALA A 108 -7.13 6.81 2.06
CA ALA A 108 -6.72 6.51 3.41
C ALA A 108 -5.32 5.94 3.42
N CYS A 109 -4.36 6.74 3.88
CA CYS A 109 -2.97 6.36 3.93
C CYS A 109 -2.45 6.30 5.36
N LEU A 110 -1.60 5.31 5.63
CA LEU A 110 -0.64 5.36 6.73
C LEU A 110 0.69 5.84 6.16
N ASP A 111 1.09 7.06 6.48
CA ASP A 111 2.38 7.64 6.11
C ASP A 111 3.42 7.34 7.21
N VAL A 112 4.58 6.83 6.82
CA VAL A 112 5.60 6.37 7.75
C VAL A 112 6.93 7.03 7.42
N LYS A 113 7.39 7.93 8.29
CA LYS A 113 8.74 8.48 8.22
C LYS A 113 9.73 7.40 8.67
N VAL A 114 10.77 7.19 7.87
CA VAL A 114 11.73 6.10 8.04
C VAL A 114 13.17 6.57 7.86
N ASN A 115 14.12 5.75 8.28
CA ASN A 115 15.53 5.96 7.93
C ASN A 115 15.77 5.59 6.46
N LYS A 116 16.79 6.20 5.84
CA LYS A 116 17.21 5.87 4.47
C LYS A 116 17.40 4.37 4.23
N ALA A 117 18.09 3.68 5.14
CA ALA A 117 18.36 2.24 4.99
C ALA A 117 17.08 1.38 5.01
N ASP A 118 16.03 1.83 5.71
CA ASP A 118 14.75 1.13 5.75
C ASP A 118 13.94 1.43 4.48
N TYR A 119 14.01 2.68 4.00
CA TYR A 119 13.48 3.11 2.70
C TYR A 119 14.07 2.31 1.53
N ASP A 120 15.40 2.24 1.44
CA ASP A 120 16.08 1.53 0.35
C ASP A 120 15.70 0.03 0.34
N ARG A 121 15.63 -0.61 1.51
CA ARG A 121 15.21 -2.03 1.62
C ARG A 121 13.75 -2.23 1.20
N ALA A 122 12.87 -1.31 1.58
CA ALA A 122 11.47 -1.34 1.15
C ALA A 122 11.35 -1.13 -0.37
N TYR A 123 12.14 -0.22 -0.94
CA TYR A 123 12.16 0.08 -2.36
C TYR A 123 12.61 -1.11 -3.22
N LEU A 124 13.45 -2.01 -2.70
CA LEU A 124 13.84 -3.23 -3.42
C LEU A 124 12.66 -4.15 -3.79
N TYR A 125 11.52 -4.05 -3.09
CA TYR A 125 10.31 -4.79 -3.47
C TYR A 125 9.62 -4.23 -4.72
N THR A 126 10.00 -3.03 -5.16
CA THR A 126 9.41 -2.37 -6.33
C THR A 126 10.28 -2.48 -7.57
N ALA A 127 11.55 -2.83 -7.40
CA ALA A 127 12.51 -2.94 -8.48
C ALA A 127 12.48 -4.33 -9.12
N ASP A 128 12.73 -4.39 -10.43
CA ASP A 128 13.06 -5.65 -11.09
C ASP A 128 14.38 -6.18 -10.52
N PRO A 129 14.44 -7.41 -9.98
CA PRO A 129 15.70 -8.01 -9.53
C PRO A 129 16.79 -8.01 -10.63
N LEU A 130 16.40 -8.05 -11.91
CA LEU A 130 17.29 -8.01 -13.05
C LEU A 130 17.82 -6.59 -13.36
N ALA A 131 17.12 -5.54 -12.93
CA ALA A 131 17.59 -4.16 -13.09
C ALA A 131 18.85 -3.91 -12.24
N GLY A 132 18.92 -4.51 -11.04
CA GLY A 132 20.12 -4.48 -10.19
C GLY A 132 21.33 -5.19 -10.81
N LEU A 133 21.11 -6.04 -11.83
CA LEU A 133 22.15 -6.71 -12.61
C LEU A 133 22.45 -6.00 -13.94
N GLY A 134 21.78 -4.88 -14.23
CA GLY A 134 21.90 -4.15 -15.50
C GLY A 134 21.30 -4.89 -16.71
N LEU A 135 20.40 -5.84 -16.47
CA LEU A 135 19.79 -6.67 -17.52
C LEU A 135 18.42 -6.16 -17.98
N THR A 136 17.81 -5.23 -17.24
CA THR A 136 16.55 -4.56 -17.60
C THR A 136 16.63 -3.06 -17.29
N ASP A 137 15.81 -2.26 -17.97
CA ASP A 137 15.76 -0.81 -17.78
C ASP A 137 15.15 -0.46 -16.41
N ALA A 138 15.82 0.42 -15.67
CA ALA A 138 15.30 0.93 -14.40
C ALA A 138 13.97 1.68 -14.64
N GLY A 139 12.92 1.29 -13.90
CA GLY A 139 11.60 1.92 -13.98
C GLY A 139 10.64 1.31 -15.02
N ALA A 140 11.06 0.28 -15.76
CA ALA A 140 10.12 -0.53 -16.55
C ALA A 140 9.14 -1.30 -15.65
N PRO A 141 7.92 -1.61 -16.12
CA PRO A 141 7.01 -2.47 -15.37
C PRO A 141 7.64 -3.82 -15.05
N VAL A 142 7.54 -4.24 -13.79
CA VAL A 142 8.06 -5.55 -13.36
C VAL A 142 6.98 -6.59 -13.60
N LEU A 143 7.18 -7.47 -14.58
CA LEU A 143 6.22 -8.53 -14.90
C LEU A 143 6.24 -9.61 -13.82
N GLN A 144 5.06 -9.95 -13.30
CA GLN A 144 4.89 -10.93 -12.22
C GLN A 144 3.62 -11.75 -12.43
N ALA A 145 3.49 -12.89 -11.76
CA ALA A 145 2.21 -13.61 -11.72
C ALA A 145 1.27 -12.92 -10.72
N TYR A 146 0.03 -12.65 -11.11
CA TYR A 146 -0.99 -12.11 -10.21
C TYR A 146 -1.95 -13.21 -9.75
N ARG A 147 -2.24 -13.25 -8.46
CA ARG A 147 -3.27 -14.12 -7.88
C ARG A 147 -3.94 -13.41 -6.71
N LEU A 148 -5.24 -13.17 -6.84
CA LEU A 148 -6.01 -12.53 -5.78
C LEU A 148 -5.95 -13.38 -4.49
N GLY A 149 -5.69 -12.74 -3.36
CA GLY A 149 -5.56 -13.39 -2.05
C GLY A 149 -4.16 -13.92 -1.73
N GLU A 150 -3.28 -14.06 -2.73
CA GLU A 150 -1.95 -14.67 -2.56
C GLU A 150 -0.82 -13.76 -3.06
N ASN A 151 -0.79 -13.42 -4.34
CA ASN A 151 0.20 -12.51 -4.92
C ASN A 151 -0.52 -11.35 -5.62
N ASP A 152 -1.02 -10.42 -4.83
CA ASP A 152 -1.82 -9.29 -5.27
C ASP A 152 -1.31 -7.96 -4.68
N CYS A 153 -2.09 -6.89 -4.89
CA CYS A 153 -1.81 -5.55 -4.40
C CYS A 153 -1.58 -5.49 -2.88
N MET A 154 -2.36 -6.25 -2.10
CA MET A 154 -2.22 -6.29 -0.65
C MET A 154 -0.95 -7.03 -0.27
N THR A 155 -0.71 -8.23 -0.82
CA THR A 155 0.52 -8.98 -0.52
C THR A 155 1.77 -8.16 -0.82
N TYR A 156 1.80 -7.44 -1.94
CA TYR A 156 2.89 -6.52 -2.25
C TYR A 156 3.08 -5.47 -1.15
N ALA A 157 2.02 -4.76 -0.75
CA ALA A 157 2.11 -3.75 0.30
C ALA A 157 2.51 -4.33 1.66
N LEU A 158 2.05 -5.54 1.99
CA LEU A 158 2.42 -6.26 3.22
C LEU A 158 3.89 -6.66 3.25
N ASN A 159 4.44 -7.06 2.11
CA ASN A 159 5.87 -7.37 1.99
C ASN A 159 6.71 -6.11 2.26
N VAL A 160 6.29 -4.97 1.71
CA VAL A 160 6.95 -3.68 2.00
C VAL A 160 6.81 -3.30 3.48
N ALA A 161 5.61 -3.37 4.05
CA ALA A 161 5.36 -3.08 5.47
C ALA A 161 6.17 -4.02 6.40
N GLY A 162 6.42 -5.26 5.95
CA GLY A 162 7.24 -6.25 6.64
C GLY A 162 8.65 -5.77 6.98
N VAL A 163 9.25 -4.94 6.11
CA VAL A 163 10.59 -4.34 6.32
C VAL A 163 10.62 -3.45 7.56
N LEU A 164 9.48 -2.82 7.89
CA LEU A 164 9.36 -1.84 8.97
C LEU A 164 8.95 -2.46 10.31
N LYS A 165 8.60 -3.75 10.35
CA LYS A 165 8.23 -4.44 11.60
C LYS A 165 9.32 -4.37 12.66
N ALA A 166 10.58 -4.51 12.25
CA ALA A 166 11.73 -4.39 13.15
C ALA A 166 11.92 -2.97 13.74
N ARG A 167 11.28 -1.96 13.13
CA ARG A 167 11.26 -0.57 13.61
C ARG A 167 10.04 -0.24 14.45
N GLY A 168 9.15 -1.21 14.67
CA GLY A 168 7.96 -1.05 15.50
C GLY A 168 6.65 -0.88 14.72
N LEU A 169 6.66 -0.95 13.38
CA LEU A 169 5.41 -0.96 12.61
C LEU A 169 4.60 -2.23 12.93
N VAL A 170 3.38 -2.06 13.41
CA VAL A 170 2.42 -3.14 13.64
C VAL A 170 1.73 -3.47 12.33
N VAL A 171 2.03 -4.65 11.79
CA VAL A 171 1.42 -5.17 10.55
C VAL A 171 0.45 -6.28 10.92
N PRO A 172 -0.88 -6.01 10.97
CA PRO A 172 -1.85 -7.03 11.35
C PRO A 172 -1.93 -8.14 10.29
N ASN A 173 -2.32 -9.34 10.70
CA ASN A 173 -2.55 -10.43 9.75
C ASN A 173 -3.72 -10.07 8.81
N ARG A 174 -3.55 -10.36 7.52
CA ARG A 174 -4.59 -10.22 6.50
C ARG A 174 -5.65 -11.32 6.67
N GLY A 175 -6.93 -10.94 6.58
CA GLY A 175 -8.04 -11.89 6.49
C GLY A 175 -8.14 -12.52 5.10
N ALA A 176 -8.60 -13.78 5.02
CA ALA A 176 -8.60 -14.57 3.78
C ALA A 176 -9.37 -13.94 2.60
N THR A 177 -10.44 -13.18 2.90
CA THR A 177 -11.28 -12.50 1.90
C THR A 177 -11.33 -10.99 2.14
N GLU A 178 -10.35 -10.46 2.86
CA GLU A 178 -10.34 -9.05 3.26
C GLU A 178 -10.04 -8.14 2.08
N LEU A 179 -10.77 -7.03 2.01
CA LEU A 179 -10.58 -6.02 0.99
C LEU A 179 -9.47 -5.03 1.38
N PRO A 180 -8.80 -4.41 0.39
CA PRO A 180 -7.73 -3.44 0.62
C PRO A 180 -8.06 -2.34 1.64
N LEU A 181 -9.24 -1.71 1.51
CA LEU A 181 -9.62 -0.61 2.38
C LEU A 181 -9.85 -1.07 3.83
N ASP A 182 -10.49 -2.23 4.02
CA ASP A 182 -10.74 -2.79 5.36
C ASP A 182 -9.42 -3.13 6.06
N TYR A 183 -8.47 -3.71 5.32
CA TYR A 183 -7.13 -3.95 5.84
C TYR A 183 -6.42 -2.65 6.20
N MET A 184 -6.48 -1.65 5.32
CA MET A 184 -5.84 -0.35 5.53
C MET A 184 -6.36 0.35 6.79
N GLN A 185 -7.67 0.24 7.06
CA GLN A 185 -8.27 0.74 8.31
C GLN A 185 -7.66 0.08 9.55
N ARG A 186 -7.49 -1.25 9.54
CA ARG A 186 -6.88 -1.95 10.68
C ARG A 186 -5.39 -1.63 10.82
N LEU A 187 -4.68 -1.48 9.71
CA LEU A 187 -3.28 -1.08 9.71
C LEU A 187 -3.11 0.33 10.30
N ILE A 188 -3.95 1.30 9.92
CA ILE A 188 -3.99 2.65 10.51
C ILE A 188 -4.39 2.60 11.99
N ALA A 189 -5.33 1.75 12.38
CA ALA A 189 -5.77 1.67 13.78
C ALA A 189 -4.73 1.01 14.70
N SER A 190 -3.81 0.21 14.15
CA SER A 190 -2.82 -0.57 14.92
C SER A 190 -1.52 0.18 15.19
N ASN A 191 -1.29 1.31 14.52
CA ASN A 191 -0.11 2.17 14.64
C ASN A 191 -0.60 3.56 14.97
#